data_AF-A0A485N8D1-F1
#
_entry.id   AF-A0A485N8D1-F1
#
_cell.length_a   1.000
_cell.length_b   1.000
_cell.length_c   1.000
_cell.angle_alpha   90.00
_cell.angle_beta   90.00
_cell.angle_gamma   90.00
#
_symmetry.space_group_name_H-M   'P 1'
#
loop_
_entity.id
_entity.type
_entity.pdbx_description
1 polymer ?
#
loop_
_entity_poly.entity_id
_entity_poly.type
_entity_poly.pdbx_seq_one_letter_code
_entity_poly.pdbx_strand_id
1 'polypeptide(L)'
;MGGGGRPPPSGAPGSLLTPSPPSSIIQELLSSEQAFVGKLQFLQSHHMQHLDRCPHVPAAVTSQKAVIFRNVQDISHFHNSFQRELQQCDTDDDVAMCFIKNQAAFEKYLEFLVGRVQAESAVVSTAVQEFYKVPPSPCLIVF
;
A
#
# COMPACT_ATOMS: atom_id res chain seq x y z
N MET A 1 30.33 -49.37 -51.61
CA MET A 1 30.84 -48.71 -50.39
C MET A 1 30.57 -47.22 -50.50
N GLY A 2 30.01 -46.60 -49.46
CA GLY A 2 29.89 -45.14 -49.35
C GLY A 2 28.47 -44.62 -49.06
N GLY A 3 27.85 -45.08 -47.97
CA GLY A 3 26.65 -44.43 -47.43
C GLY A 3 27.05 -43.16 -46.68
N GLY A 4 26.60 -41.99 -47.16
CA GLY A 4 26.85 -40.70 -46.52
C GLY A 4 25.90 -40.48 -45.35
N GLY A 5 26.38 -40.72 -44.12
CA GLY A 5 25.67 -40.39 -42.89
C GLY A 5 25.72 -38.88 -42.62
N ARG A 6 24.56 -38.25 -42.47
CA ARG A 6 24.41 -36.86 -42.01
C ARG A 6 24.83 -36.77 -40.53
N PRO A 7 25.59 -35.74 -40.10
CA PRO A 7 25.93 -35.59 -38.70
C PRO A 7 24.68 -35.25 -37.87
N PRO A 8 24.65 -35.60 -36.57
CA PRO A 8 23.53 -35.25 -35.69
C PRO A 8 23.51 -33.72 -35.45
N PRO A 9 22.33 -33.12 -35.22
CA PRO A 9 22.24 -31.72 -34.86
C PRO A 9 22.86 -31.52 -33.47
N SER A 10 23.73 -30.52 -33.37
CA SER A 10 24.33 -30.05 -32.12
C SER A 10 23.22 -29.67 -31.14
N GLY A 11 23.12 -30.39 -30.03
CA GLY A 11 22.19 -30.07 -28.95
C GLY A 11 22.52 -28.69 -28.40
N ALA A 12 21.56 -27.76 -28.50
CA ALA A 12 21.67 -26.45 -27.88
C ALA A 12 21.83 -26.60 -26.36
N PRO A 13 22.73 -25.84 -25.72
CA PRO A 13 22.90 -25.87 -24.27
C PRO A 13 21.63 -25.32 -23.60
N GLY A 14 21.35 -25.86 -22.41
CA GLY A 14 20.11 -25.69 -21.66
C GLY A 14 19.47 -24.30 -21.78
N SER A 15 18.20 -24.30 -22.16
CA SER A 15 17.30 -23.18 -21.96
C SER A 15 17.25 -22.87 -20.47
N LEU A 16 18.08 -21.91 -20.04
CA LEU A 16 17.87 -21.15 -18.83
C LEU A 16 16.42 -20.68 -18.90
N LEU A 17 15.56 -21.22 -18.02
CA LEU A 17 14.21 -20.72 -17.83
C LEU A 17 14.36 -19.28 -17.38
N THR A 18 14.32 -18.36 -18.33
CA THR A 18 14.17 -16.95 -18.03
C THR A 18 12.84 -16.84 -17.28
N PRO A 19 12.81 -16.26 -16.06
CA PRO A 19 11.55 -16.07 -15.36
C PRO A 19 10.61 -15.31 -16.28
N SER A 20 9.43 -15.89 -16.53
CA SER A 20 8.38 -15.22 -17.28
C SER A 20 8.04 -13.92 -16.56
N PRO A 21 7.87 -12.80 -17.27
CA PRO A 21 7.47 -11.56 -16.62
C PRO A 21 6.16 -11.79 -15.84
N PRO A 22 6.00 -11.17 -14.67
CA PRO A 22 4.79 -11.30 -13.88
C PRO A 22 3.58 -10.93 -14.73
N SER A 23 2.44 -11.59 -14.47
CA SER A 23 1.21 -11.35 -15.20
C SER A 23 0.84 -9.85 -15.13
N SER A 24 0.15 -9.34 -16.15
CA SER A 24 -0.26 -7.92 -16.18
C SER A 24 -1.07 -7.53 -14.94
N ILE A 25 -1.81 -8.48 -14.37
CA ILE A 25 -2.59 -8.34 -13.14
C ILE A 25 -1.68 -8.12 -11.93
N ILE A 26 -0.59 -8.91 -11.78
CA ILE A 26 0.38 -8.73 -10.70
C ILE A 26 1.08 -7.37 -10.81
N GLN A 27 1.39 -6.92 -12.04
CA GLN A 27 1.97 -5.59 -12.24
C GLN A 27 1.01 -4.45 -11.86
N GLU A 28 -0.26 -4.56 -12.23
CA GLU A 28 -1.29 -3.59 -11.82
C GLU A 28 -1.48 -3.57 -10.30
N LEU A 29 -1.48 -4.75 -9.66
CA LEU A 29 -1.55 -4.87 -8.21
C LEU A 29 -0.35 -4.16 -7.54
N LEU A 30 0.88 -4.42 -7.99
CA LEU A 30 2.08 -3.79 -7.46
C LEU A 30 2.08 -2.27 -7.64
N SER A 31 1.63 -1.80 -8.81
CA SER A 31 1.53 -0.37 -9.11
C SER A 31 0.49 0.32 -8.20
N SER A 32 -0.68 -0.29 -8.04
CA SER A 32 -1.73 0.24 -7.18
C SER A 32 -1.33 0.23 -5.70
N GLU A 33 -0.64 -0.81 -5.25
CA GLU A 33 -0.10 -0.92 -3.90
C GLU A 33 0.98 0.14 -3.63
N GLN A 34 1.89 0.38 -4.58
CA GLN A 34 2.89 1.44 -4.46
C GLN A 34 2.24 2.82 -4.35
N ALA A 35 1.22 3.10 -5.17
CA ALA A 35 0.47 4.33 -5.09
C ALA A 35 -0.27 4.47 -3.74
N PHE A 36 -0.81 3.37 -3.21
CA PHE A 36 -1.49 3.34 -1.92
C PHE A 36 -0.53 3.62 -0.75
N VAL A 37 0.61 2.93 -0.69
CA VAL A 37 1.67 3.17 0.30
C VAL A 37 2.16 4.62 0.24
N GLY A 38 2.34 5.17 -0.96
CA GLY A 38 2.71 6.57 -1.16
C GLY A 38 1.69 7.55 -0.55
N LYS A 39 0.39 7.29 -0.71
CA LYS A 39 -0.67 8.10 -0.08
C LYS A 39 -0.64 8.01 1.45
N LEU A 40 -0.42 6.82 2.01
CA LEU A 40 -0.30 6.63 3.45
C LEU A 40 0.93 7.33 4.04
N GLN A 41 2.06 7.31 3.33
CA GLN A 41 3.27 8.02 3.73
C GLN A 41 3.07 9.54 3.65
N PHE A 42 2.39 10.03 2.62
CA PHE A 42 2.03 11.45 2.52
C PHE A 42 1.14 11.89 3.69
N LEU A 43 0.11 11.10 4.03
CA LEU A 43 -0.77 11.41 5.16
C LEU A 43 0.01 11.56 6.48
N GLN A 44 0.94 10.65 6.75
CA GLN A 44 1.74 10.69 7.97
C GLN A 44 2.76 11.83 7.97
N SER A 45 3.57 11.95 6.90
CA SER A 45 4.65 12.92 6.82
C SER A 45 4.18 14.36 6.65
N HIS A 46 3.01 14.56 6.05
CA HIS A 46 2.44 15.88 5.83
C HIS A 46 1.40 16.23 6.90
N HIS A 47 0.30 15.48 7.03
CA HIS A 47 -0.80 15.89 7.89
C HIS A 47 -0.56 15.57 9.38
N MET A 48 -0.12 14.37 9.71
CA MET A 48 0.13 14.00 11.11
C MET A 48 1.33 14.77 11.69
N GLN A 49 2.44 14.83 10.96
CA GLN A 49 3.62 15.58 11.42
C GLN A 49 3.38 17.10 11.47
N HIS A 50 2.48 17.66 10.65
CA HIS A 50 2.14 19.08 10.76
C HIS A 50 1.49 19.41 12.11
N LEU A 51 0.64 18.51 12.64
CA LEU A 51 0.12 18.65 14.01
C LEU A 51 1.22 18.58 15.06
N ASP A 52 2.20 17.69 14.89
CA ASP A 52 3.25 17.50 15.89
C ASP A 52 4.29 18.63 15.90
N ARG A 53 4.50 19.28 14.75
CA ARG A 53 5.51 20.33 14.58
C ARG A 53 4.96 21.74 14.73
N CYS A 54 3.64 21.93 14.63
CA CYS A 54 3.04 23.25 14.73
C CYS A 54 3.00 23.70 16.20
N PRO A 55 3.65 24.83 16.57
CA PRO A 55 3.71 25.27 17.97
C PRO A 55 2.37 25.77 18.53
N HIS A 56 1.39 26.06 17.66
CA HIS A 56 0.08 26.60 18.03
C HIS A 56 -1.06 25.80 17.37
N VAL A 57 -1.17 24.51 17.69
CA VAL A 57 -2.33 23.72 17.27
C VAL A 57 -3.54 24.04 18.16
N PRO A 58 -4.70 24.40 17.59
CA PRO A 58 -5.91 24.59 18.38
C PRO A 58 -6.28 23.33 19.16
N ALA A 59 -6.65 23.46 20.43
CA ALA A 59 -7.00 22.31 21.29
C ALA A 59 -8.11 21.43 20.68
N ALA A 60 -9.07 22.06 19.98
CA ALA A 60 -10.10 21.37 19.21
C ALA A 60 -9.51 20.41 18.18
N VAL A 61 -8.46 20.80 17.45
CA VAL A 61 -7.81 19.96 16.44
C VAL A 61 -6.96 18.87 17.09
N THR A 62 -6.20 19.21 18.15
CA THR A 62 -5.40 18.23 18.91
C THR A 62 -6.27 17.10 19.47
N SER A 63 -7.44 17.44 20.04
CA SER A 63 -8.39 16.45 20.58
C SER A 63 -8.96 15.50 19.52
N GLN A 64 -9.02 15.94 18.27
CA GLN A 64 -9.55 15.16 17.16
C GLN A 64 -8.46 14.34 16.44
N LYS A 65 -7.17 14.51 16.76
CA LYS A 65 -6.07 13.81 16.09
C LYS A 65 -6.27 12.29 16.07
N ALA A 66 -6.56 11.68 17.22
CA ALA A 66 -6.76 10.24 17.31
C ALA A 66 -8.01 9.77 16.54
N VAL A 67 -9.05 10.61 16.49
CA VAL A 67 -10.30 10.33 15.74
C VAL A 67 -10.08 10.41 14.24
N ILE A 68 -9.33 11.41 13.77
CA ILE A 68 -9.06 11.65 12.35
C ILE A 68 -8.10 10.61 11.77
N PHE A 69 -7.02 10.29 12.50
CA PHE A 69 -5.97 9.40 11.96
C PHE A 69 -6.11 7.94 12.39
N ARG A 70 -6.86 7.63 13.46
CA ARG A 70 -7.12 6.25 13.93
C ARG A 70 -5.84 5.40 13.95
N ASN A 71 -5.94 4.15 13.52
CA ASN A 71 -4.84 3.20 13.38
C ASN A 71 -4.18 3.26 11.97
N VAL A 72 -4.21 4.41 11.27
CA VAL A 72 -3.63 4.53 9.92
C VAL A 72 -2.12 4.28 9.89
N GLN A 73 -1.41 4.50 11.00
CA GLN A 73 0.01 4.17 11.12
C GLN A 73 0.23 2.65 11.10
N ASP A 74 -0.64 1.88 11.75
CA ASP A 74 -0.57 0.41 11.76
C ASP A 74 -0.89 -0.17 10.38
N ILE A 75 -1.88 0.42 9.69
CA ILE A 75 -2.20 0.09 8.30
C ILE A 75 -0.99 0.41 7.41
N SER A 76 -0.37 1.58 7.56
CA SER A 76 0.80 1.95 6.77
C SER A 76 1.98 1.04 7.02
N HIS A 77 2.27 0.67 8.28
CA HIS A 77 3.34 -0.26 8.59
C HIS A 77 3.09 -1.63 7.94
N PHE A 78 1.85 -2.12 8.02
CA PHE A 78 1.43 -3.34 7.33
C PHE A 78 1.68 -3.25 5.82
N HIS A 79 1.14 -2.23 5.15
CA HIS A 79 1.24 -2.10 3.70
C HIS A 79 2.68 -1.88 3.20
N ASN A 80 3.54 -1.17 3.94
CA ASN A 80 4.97 -1.09 3.60
C ASN A 80 5.67 -2.47 3.65
N SER A 81 5.23 -3.37 4.52
CA SER A 81 5.76 -4.73 4.61
C SER A 81 5.15 -5.62 3.53
N PHE A 82 3.82 -5.55 3.36
CA PHE A 82 3.05 -6.29 2.37
C PHE A 82 3.51 -5.99 0.94
N GLN A 83 3.78 -4.73 0.60
CA GLN A 83 4.31 -4.34 -0.69
C GLN A 83 5.64 -5.06 -1.01
N ARG A 84 6.53 -5.22 -0.02
CA ARG A 84 7.80 -5.94 -0.21
C ARG A 84 7.60 -7.44 -0.38
N GLU A 85 6.58 -8.02 0.23
CA GLU A 85 6.19 -9.42 0.00
C GLU A 85 5.59 -9.61 -1.39
N LEU A 86 4.70 -8.70 -1.82
CA LEU A 86 4.14 -8.72 -3.18
C LEU A 86 5.22 -8.58 -4.26
N GLN A 87 6.26 -7.77 -4.04
CA GLN A 87 7.38 -7.62 -4.98
C GLN A 87 8.19 -8.92 -5.18
N GLN A 88 8.07 -9.88 -4.26
CA GLN A 88 8.74 -11.18 -4.34
C GLN A 88 7.84 -12.27 -4.95
N CYS A 89 6.58 -11.94 -5.28
CA CYS A 89 5.65 -12.88 -5.89
C CYS A 89 5.90 -12.96 -7.39
N ASP A 90 6.10 -14.17 -7.91
CA ASP A 90 6.32 -14.41 -9.33
C ASP A 90 5.06 -14.98 -10.02
N THR A 91 4.21 -15.65 -9.26
CA THR A 91 2.99 -16.33 -9.74
C THR A 91 1.73 -15.87 -9.01
N ASP A 92 0.57 -16.12 -9.62
CA ASP A 92 -0.72 -15.81 -9.00
C ASP A 92 -0.92 -16.60 -7.68
N ASP A 93 -0.34 -17.80 -7.58
CA ASP A 93 -0.35 -18.61 -6.35
C ASP A 93 0.49 -17.98 -5.23
N ASP A 94 1.66 -17.40 -5.56
CA ASP A 94 2.48 -16.67 -4.57
C ASP A 94 1.71 -15.47 -4.00
N VAL A 95 1.00 -14.75 -4.86
CA VAL A 95 0.15 -13.63 -4.45
C VAL A 95 -0.96 -14.13 -3.54
N ALA A 96 -1.68 -15.20 -3.91
CA ALA A 96 -2.73 -15.77 -3.07
C ALA A 96 -2.20 -16.18 -1.68
N MET A 97 -1.04 -16.83 -1.63
CA MET A 97 -0.38 -17.20 -0.38
C MET A 97 0.06 -15.99 0.45
N CYS A 98 0.50 -14.91 -0.20
CA CYS A 98 0.85 -13.65 0.45
C CYS A 98 -0.36 -13.06 1.18
N PHE A 99 -1.55 -13.05 0.57
CA PHE A 99 -2.79 -12.60 1.21
C PHE A 99 -3.20 -13.51 2.38
N ILE A 100 -3.16 -14.83 2.21
CA ILE A 100 -3.53 -15.80 3.25
C ILE A 100 -2.62 -15.65 4.48
N LYS A 101 -1.31 -15.57 4.27
CA LYS A 101 -0.32 -15.36 5.34
C LYS A 101 -0.57 -14.08 6.12
N ASN A 102 -1.03 -13.03 5.45
CA ASN A 102 -1.26 -11.71 6.03
C ASN A 102 -2.71 -11.47 6.47
N GLN A 103 -3.59 -12.48 6.45
CA GLN A 103 -5.03 -12.34 6.76
C GLN A 103 -5.30 -11.60 8.08
N ALA A 104 -4.61 -11.98 9.17
CA ALA A 104 -4.78 -11.34 10.47
C ALA A 104 -4.37 -9.86 10.45
N ALA A 105 -3.45 -9.45 9.57
CA ALA A 105 -3.07 -8.06 9.44
C ALA A 105 -4.17 -7.20 8.79
N PHE A 106 -5.00 -7.79 7.93
CA PHE A 106 -6.17 -7.11 7.34
C PHE A 106 -7.27 -6.83 8.36
N GLU A 107 -7.31 -7.51 9.52
CA GLU A 107 -8.28 -7.21 10.58
C GLU A 107 -8.14 -5.78 11.12
N LYS A 108 -6.98 -5.14 10.94
CA LYS A 108 -6.77 -3.71 11.25
C LYS A 108 -7.75 -2.79 10.52
N TYR A 109 -8.24 -3.20 9.35
CA TYR A 109 -9.26 -2.45 8.63
C TYR A 109 -10.61 -2.47 9.35
N LEU A 110 -10.93 -3.51 10.12
CA LEU A 110 -12.17 -3.52 10.91
C LEU A 110 -12.14 -2.40 11.95
N GLU A 111 -11.05 -2.32 12.73
CA GLU A 111 -10.85 -1.24 13.70
C GLU A 111 -10.90 0.15 13.04
N PHE A 112 -10.26 0.31 11.88
CA PHE A 112 -10.27 1.56 11.13
C PHE A 112 -11.68 1.97 10.70
N LEU A 113 -12.46 1.02 10.19
CA LEU A 113 -13.81 1.25 9.66
C LEU A 113 -14.82 1.61 10.76
N VAL A 114 -14.66 1.08 11.98
CA VAL A 114 -15.54 1.43 13.12
C VAL A 114 -15.55 2.93 13.40
N GLY A 115 -14.41 3.60 13.24
CA GLY A 115 -14.26 5.03 13.53
C GLY A 115 -14.52 5.97 12.34
N ARG A 116 -14.93 5.44 11.16
CA ARG A 116 -14.98 6.22 9.92
C ARG A 116 -15.96 7.39 9.99
N VAL A 117 -17.19 7.17 10.46
CA VAL A 117 -18.24 8.20 10.50
C VAL A 117 -17.84 9.36 11.43
N GLN A 118 -17.23 9.06 12.58
CA GLN A 118 -16.75 10.07 13.51
C GLN A 118 -15.62 10.90 12.90
N ALA A 119 -14.74 10.26 12.13
CA ALA A 119 -13.65 10.94 11.45
C ALA A 119 -14.10 11.83 10.30
N GLU A 120 -15.01 11.34 9.45
CA GLU A 120 -15.64 12.14 8.40
C GLU A 120 -16.26 13.41 8.98
N SER A 121 -16.95 13.28 10.13
CA SER A 121 -17.50 14.43 10.87
C SER A 121 -16.43 15.37 11.43
N ALA A 122 -15.34 14.83 11.97
CA ALA A 122 -14.25 15.64 12.54
C ALA A 122 -13.51 16.44 11.46
N VAL A 123 -13.24 15.85 10.29
CA VAL A 123 -12.51 16.48 9.18
C VAL A 123 -13.27 17.66 8.56
N VAL A 124 -14.60 17.65 8.59
CA VAL A 124 -15.43 18.77 8.11
C VAL A 124 -15.69 19.85 9.15
N SER A 125 -15.21 19.68 10.39
CA SER A 125 -15.35 20.71 11.42
C SER A 125 -14.56 21.97 11.04
N THR A 126 -15.13 23.14 11.35
CA THR A 126 -14.50 24.44 11.05
C THR A 126 -13.09 24.55 11.60
N ALA A 127 -12.85 24.05 12.82
CA ALA A 127 -11.52 24.09 13.45
C ALA A 127 -10.47 23.32 12.65
N VAL A 128 -10.84 22.15 12.10
CA VAL A 128 -9.92 21.30 11.32
C VAL A 128 -9.69 21.87 9.92
N GLN A 129 -10.75 22.36 9.27
CA GLN A 129 -10.67 23.02 7.96
C GLN A 129 -9.78 24.27 8.01
N GLU A 130 -9.98 25.14 9.01
CA GLU A 130 -9.19 26.36 9.22
C GLU A 130 -7.73 26.06 9.57
N PHE A 131 -7.47 24.95 10.26
CA PHE A 131 -6.10 24.56 10.57
C PHE A 131 -5.33 24.06 9.35
N TYR A 132 -5.97 23.22 8.52
CA TYR A 132 -5.32 22.70 7.31
C TYR A 132 -5.37 23.64 6.11
N LYS A 133 -6.14 24.76 6.15
CA LYS A 133 -6.25 25.89 5.19
C LYS A 133 -6.38 25.56 3.70
N VAL A 134 -6.55 24.28 3.38
CA VAL A 134 -6.71 23.72 2.06
C VAL A 134 -7.92 22.78 2.19
N PRO A 135 -8.83 22.71 1.20
CA PRO A 135 -9.86 21.67 1.21
C PRO A 135 -9.19 20.33 1.55
N PRO A 136 -9.73 19.55 2.49
CA PRO A 136 -9.05 18.36 2.99
C PRO A 136 -8.62 17.55 1.77
N SER A 137 -7.32 17.24 1.71
CA SER A 137 -6.76 16.50 0.59
C SER A 137 -7.64 15.26 0.38
N PRO A 138 -7.83 14.76 -0.86
CA PRO A 138 -8.63 13.55 -1.06
C PRO A 138 -8.16 12.40 -0.16
N CYS A 139 -6.88 12.38 0.22
CA CYS A 139 -6.33 11.48 1.23
C CYS A 139 -7.01 11.66 2.60
N LEU A 140 -7.12 12.88 3.15
CA LEU A 140 -7.80 13.14 4.42
C LEU A 140 -9.32 12.81 4.41
N ILE A 141 -9.97 12.81 3.25
CA ILE A 141 -11.40 12.51 3.11
C ILE A 141 -11.63 11.00 2.91
N VAL A 142 -10.72 10.32 2.21
CA VAL A 142 -10.84 8.90 1.84
C VAL A 142 -10.30 7.96 2.94
N PHE A 143 -9.56 8.49 3.91
CA PHE A 143 -9.14 7.77 5.11
C PHE A 143 -10.14 7.99 6.25
#